data_AF-A0A4Y6R7Y8-F1
#
_entry.id   AF-A0A4Y6R7Y8-F1
#
_cell.length_a   1.000
_cell.length_b   1.000
_cell.length_c   1.000
_cell.angle_alpha   90.00
_cell.angle_beta   90.00
_cell.angle_gamma   90.00
#
_symmetry.space_group_name_H-M   'P 1'
#
loop_
_entity.id
_entity.type
_entity.pdbx_description
1 polymer ?
#
loop_
_entity_poly.entity_id
_entity_poly.type
_entity_poly.pdbx_seq_one_letter_code
_entity_poly.pdbx_strand_id
1 'polypeptide(L)'
;MNTTEISGWVLDKAITPGAGLTQGDLIRFDSEEDPLRSMGIVVTADCDLERKKHARLVTLIPVVSVKSLLENYLLPEDCERKRDQIEIYALKNFGIDRSQEPDARRSILIEKISSNSGDIDAASLLAAKFLIDQLDSISIAEYKVLMDAIKIKVKKIEALTKQIVDRGDLLILPTARDFGIADDIAWVRHIWQVPISSIAIKTSEVKILPGERIARLDSPYRYRLTQLMAQVFSDIGLPDIPHSVEERITEVYGYD
;
A
#
# COMPACT_ATOMS: atom_id res chain seq x y z
N MET A 1 -24.58 -21.38 20.93
CA MET A 1 -24.52 -21.75 19.49
C MET A 1 -23.21 -21.23 18.96
N ASN A 2 -22.41 -22.14 18.40
CA ASN A 2 -20.96 -22.01 18.19
C ASN A 2 -20.57 -20.76 17.40
N THR A 3 -19.72 -19.93 18.00
CA THR A 3 -18.84 -19.01 17.31
C THR A 3 -18.02 -19.82 16.30
N THR A 4 -18.23 -19.57 15.01
CA THR A 4 -17.31 -20.06 13.98
C THR A 4 -16.02 -19.25 14.13
N GLU A 5 -15.18 -19.63 15.09
CA GLU A 5 -13.84 -19.07 15.22
C GLU A 5 -13.03 -19.54 14.02
N ILE A 6 -12.75 -18.61 13.11
CA ILE A 6 -11.73 -18.81 12.10
C ILE A 6 -10.44 -18.39 12.77
N SER A 7 -9.42 -19.26 12.71
CA SER A 7 -8.15 -19.03 13.40
C SER A 7 -7.66 -17.60 13.18
N GLY A 8 -7.59 -16.82 14.26
CA GLY A 8 -7.10 -15.44 14.27
C GLY A 8 -8.10 -14.34 13.87
N TRP A 9 -9.37 -14.64 13.59
CA TRP A 9 -10.42 -13.65 13.28
C TRP A 9 -11.67 -13.82 14.15
N VAL A 10 -12.16 -12.72 14.70
CA VAL A 10 -13.43 -12.61 15.41
C VAL A 10 -14.46 -11.98 14.47
N LEU A 11 -15.55 -12.69 14.21
CA LEU A 11 -16.57 -12.26 13.26
C LEU A 11 -17.54 -11.24 13.82
N ASP A 12 -18.09 -10.42 12.94
CA ASP A 12 -19.07 -9.38 13.30
C ASP A 12 -20.33 -9.95 13.98
N LYS A 13 -20.73 -11.20 13.68
CA LYS A 13 -21.82 -11.89 14.40
C LYS A 13 -21.54 -12.11 15.90
N ALA A 14 -20.26 -12.13 16.28
CA ALA A 14 -19.81 -12.24 17.67
C ALA A 14 -19.56 -10.86 18.33
N ILE A 15 -19.59 -9.78 17.55
CA ILE A 15 -19.45 -8.40 18.05
C ILE A 15 -20.86 -7.88 18.36
N THR A 16 -21.11 -7.50 19.61
CA THR A 16 -22.45 -7.10 20.06
C THR A 16 -22.97 -5.91 19.24
N PRO A 17 -24.23 -5.93 18.74
CA PRO A 17 -24.84 -4.77 18.10
C PRO A 17 -24.72 -3.52 19.00
N GLY A 18 -24.09 -2.47 18.49
CA GLY A 18 -23.78 -1.25 19.25
C GLY A 18 -22.34 -1.15 19.78
N ALA A 19 -21.51 -2.18 19.61
CA ALA A 19 -20.07 -2.06 19.83
C ALA A 19 -19.47 -1.08 18.81
N GLY A 20 -18.82 -0.04 19.34
CA GLY A 20 -18.10 0.93 18.52
C GLY A 20 -16.95 0.30 17.74
N LEU A 21 -16.35 1.11 16.87
CA LEU A 21 -15.12 0.76 16.20
C LEU A 21 -13.99 0.58 17.22
N THR A 22 -13.15 -0.42 17.02
CA THR A 22 -11.97 -0.70 17.87
C THR A 22 -10.75 -1.05 17.03
N GLN A 23 -9.58 -1.00 17.65
CA GLN A 23 -8.33 -1.46 17.06
C GLN A 23 -8.44 -2.94 16.63
N GLY A 24 -7.93 -3.22 15.43
CA GLY A 24 -7.98 -4.53 14.81
C GLY A 24 -9.24 -4.81 14.00
N ASP A 25 -10.24 -3.91 13.99
CA ASP A 25 -11.39 -4.06 13.10
C ASP A 25 -10.93 -4.00 11.62
N LEU A 26 -11.40 -4.95 10.82
CA LEU A 26 -11.15 -5.03 9.38
C LEU A 26 -12.30 -4.34 8.64
N ILE A 27 -11.94 -3.36 7.81
CA ILE A 27 -12.86 -2.52 7.07
C ILE A 27 -12.65 -2.76 5.57
N ARG A 28 -13.73 -3.08 4.85
CA ARG A 28 -13.74 -3.22 3.39
C ARG A 28 -14.41 -2.02 2.74
N PHE A 29 -13.85 -1.57 1.62
CA PHE A 29 -14.33 -0.46 0.80
C PHE A 29 -14.59 -0.96 -0.62
N ASP A 30 -15.80 -1.45 -0.88
CA ASP A 30 -16.14 -2.12 -2.16
C ASP A 30 -16.10 -1.19 -3.39
N SER A 31 -16.09 0.12 -3.17
CA SER A 31 -16.05 1.14 -4.25
C SER A 31 -14.66 1.70 -4.53
N GLU A 32 -13.64 1.31 -3.76
CA GLU A 32 -12.27 1.79 -3.96
C GLU A 32 -11.56 0.98 -5.06
N GLU A 33 -11.06 1.68 -6.08
CA GLU A 33 -10.29 1.06 -7.17
C GLU A 33 -8.82 0.84 -6.78
N ASP A 34 -8.29 1.66 -5.87
CA ASP A 34 -6.93 1.52 -5.36
C ASP A 34 -6.84 0.27 -4.45
N PRO A 35 -6.03 -0.75 -4.83
CA PRO A 35 -5.86 -1.95 -4.01
C PRO A 35 -5.29 -1.67 -2.61
N LEU A 36 -4.64 -0.52 -2.41
CA LEU A 36 -4.13 -0.09 -1.10
C LEU A 36 -5.22 0.58 -0.24
N ARG A 37 -6.43 0.76 -0.76
CA ARG A 37 -7.55 1.40 -0.05
C ARG A 37 -8.82 0.55 -0.04
N SER A 38 -8.87 -0.53 -0.81
CA SER A 38 -10.01 -1.46 -0.85
C SER A 38 -10.27 -2.17 0.47
N MET A 39 -9.24 -2.34 1.32
CA MET A 39 -9.40 -2.99 2.61
C MET A 39 -8.31 -2.57 3.59
N GLY A 40 -8.68 -2.30 4.84
CA GLY A 40 -7.74 -1.90 5.88
C GLY A 40 -8.10 -2.32 7.29
N ILE A 41 -7.07 -2.48 8.13
CA ILE A 41 -7.22 -2.78 9.56
C ILE A 41 -7.09 -1.49 10.36
N VAL A 42 -8.03 -1.25 11.26
CA VAL A 42 -8.00 -0.13 12.21
C VAL A 42 -6.81 -0.26 13.13
N VAL A 43 -5.94 0.73 13.12
CA VAL A 43 -4.77 0.81 14.02
C VAL A 43 -4.86 1.93 15.05
N THR A 44 -5.85 2.82 14.92
CA THR A 44 -6.17 3.81 15.97
C THR A 44 -6.39 3.09 17.29
N ALA A 45 -5.69 3.54 18.33
CA ALA A 45 -5.75 2.91 19.64
C ALA A 45 -7.15 3.00 20.25
N ASP A 46 -7.58 1.95 20.96
CA ASP A 46 -8.89 1.90 21.61
C ASP A 46 -9.09 3.08 22.58
N CYS A 47 -8.04 3.44 23.32
CA CYS A 47 -8.10 4.56 24.26
C CYS A 47 -8.32 5.91 23.55
N ASP A 48 -7.88 6.07 22.30
CA ASP A 48 -8.14 7.27 21.51
C ASP A 48 -9.55 7.28 20.96
N LEU A 49 -10.05 6.13 20.48
CA LEU A 49 -11.44 5.96 20.01
C LEU A 49 -12.44 6.23 21.13
N GLU A 50 -12.23 5.64 22.31
CA GLU A 50 -13.10 5.83 23.49
C GLU A 50 -13.11 7.28 23.97
N ARG A 51 -11.94 7.94 23.98
CA ARG A 51 -11.79 9.33 24.46
C ARG A 51 -12.04 10.38 23.38
N LYS A 52 -12.45 9.98 22.17
CA LYS A 52 -12.65 10.86 21.01
C LYS A 52 -11.42 11.72 20.67
N LYS A 53 -10.21 11.22 20.94
CA LYS A 53 -8.92 11.88 20.68
C LYS A 53 -8.42 11.73 19.24
N HIS A 54 -9.25 11.22 18.36
CA HIS A 54 -8.91 10.84 16.99
C HIS A 54 -9.38 11.86 15.95
N ALA A 55 -9.82 13.06 16.38
CA ALA A 55 -10.28 14.14 15.48
C ALA A 55 -11.34 13.72 14.45
N ARG A 56 -12.22 12.78 14.80
CA ARG A 56 -13.22 12.14 13.90
C ARG A 56 -12.63 11.33 12.75
N LEU A 57 -11.34 11.06 12.76
CA LEU A 57 -10.63 10.23 11.80
C LEU A 57 -10.32 8.86 12.41
N VAL A 58 -10.12 7.88 11.55
CA VAL A 58 -9.68 6.52 11.89
C VAL A 58 -8.50 6.21 10.99
N THR A 59 -7.42 5.69 11.58
CA THR A 59 -6.21 5.30 10.86
C THR A 59 -6.26 3.82 10.52
N LEU A 60 -5.97 3.52 9.26
CA LEU A 60 -6.04 2.19 8.66
C LEU A 60 -4.69 1.80 8.06
N ILE A 61 -4.35 0.51 8.17
CA ILE A 61 -3.25 -0.14 7.44
C ILE A 61 -3.84 -1.02 6.35
N PRO A 62 -3.32 -0.99 5.10
CA PRO A 62 -3.87 -1.78 4.01
C PRO A 62 -3.68 -3.26 4.24
N VAL A 63 -4.70 -4.02 3.84
CA VAL A 63 -4.62 -5.47 3.68
C VAL A 63 -4.69 -5.77 2.19
N VAL A 64 -3.61 -6.33 1.65
CA VAL A 64 -3.41 -6.49 0.20
C VAL A 64 -3.15 -7.93 -0.18
N SER A 65 -3.47 -8.27 -1.44
CA SER A 65 -3.04 -9.53 -2.02
C SER A 65 -1.54 -9.57 -2.29
N VAL A 66 -0.99 -10.79 -2.37
CA VAL A 66 0.36 -11.03 -2.93
C VAL A 66 0.51 -10.39 -4.32
N LYS A 67 -0.54 -10.43 -5.16
CA LYS A 67 -0.50 -9.84 -6.50
C LYS A 67 -0.30 -8.32 -6.42
N SER A 68 -1.10 -7.63 -5.61
CA SER A 68 -0.99 -6.19 -5.42
C SER A 68 0.38 -5.79 -4.88
N LEU A 69 0.90 -6.55 -3.91
CA LEU A 69 2.25 -6.33 -3.37
C LEU A 69 3.35 -6.54 -4.42
N LEU A 70 3.21 -7.54 -5.30
CA LEU A 70 4.18 -7.76 -6.37
C LEU A 70 4.16 -6.60 -7.37
N GLU A 71 2.98 -6.27 -7.90
CA GLU A 71 2.83 -5.33 -9.02
C GLU A 71 3.10 -3.88 -8.64
N ASN A 72 2.73 -3.47 -7.44
CA ASN A 72 2.91 -2.09 -6.98
C ASN A 72 4.24 -1.84 -6.26
N TYR A 73 5.02 -2.90 -5.98
CA TYR A 73 6.17 -2.74 -5.12
C TYR A 73 7.35 -3.67 -5.42
N LEU A 74 7.21 -4.99 -5.28
CA LEU A 74 8.37 -5.88 -5.38
C LEU A 74 8.93 -6.00 -6.80
N LEU A 75 8.07 -5.91 -7.83
CA LEU A 75 8.48 -5.92 -9.23
C LEU A 75 9.07 -4.56 -9.65
N PRO A 76 8.47 -3.39 -9.32
CA PRO A 76 9.14 -2.10 -9.49
C PRO A 76 10.51 -2.04 -8.80
N GLU A 77 10.63 -2.48 -7.54
CA GLU A 77 11.91 -2.55 -6.81
C GLU A 77 12.93 -3.44 -7.54
N ASP A 78 12.48 -4.50 -8.19
CA ASP A 78 13.35 -5.37 -8.97
C ASP A 78 13.77 -4.77 -10.32
N CYS A 79 12.91 -3.96 -10.93
CA CYS A 79 13.25 -3.12 -12.08
C CYS A 79 14.31 -2.07 -11.69
N GLU A 80 14.20 -1.45 -10.52
CA GLU A 80 15.23 -0.53 -9.99
C GLU A 80 16.60 -1.19 -9.88
N ARG A 81 16.65 -2.42 -9.36
CA ARG A 81 17.90 -3.20 -9.30
C ARG A 81 18.48 -3.55 -10.68
N LYS A 82 17.67 -3.44 -11.74
CA LYS A 82 18.03 -3.71 -13.13
C LYS A 82 17.99 -2.45 -14.00
N ARG A 83 17.99 -1.27 -13.38
CA ARG A 83 17.79 0.02 -14.07
C ARG A 83 18.78 0.20 -15.21
N ASP A 84 20.06 -0.14 -15.02
CA ASP A 84 21.09 -0.03 -16.06
C ASP A 84 20.78 -0.88 -17.30
N GLN A 85 20.30 -2.11 -17.11
CA GLN A 85 20.00 -2.99 -18.25
C GLN A 85 18.72 -2.55 -18.97
N ILE A 86 17.72 -2.08 -18.21
CA ILE A 86 16.50 -1.48 -18.75
C ILE A 86 16.85 -0.21 -19.55
N GLU A 87 17.75 0.61 -19.02
CA GLU A 87 18.26 1.82 -19.68
C GLU A 87 18.95 1.49 -21.00
N ILE A 88 19.90 0.56 -21.01
CA ILE A 88 20.61 0.14 -22.23
C ILE A 88 19.62 -0.33 -23.29
N TYR A 89 18.62 -1.13 -22.90
CA TYR A 89 17.59 -1.63 -23.80
C TYR A 89 16.74 -0.50 -24.37
N ALA A 90 16.22 0.39 -23.52
CA ALA A 90 15.41 1.52 -23.96
C ALA A 90 16.18 2.44 -24.89
N LEU A 91 17.37 2.91 -24.49
CA LEU A 91 18.18 3.82 -25.32
C LEU A 91 18.50 3.22 -26.69
N LYS A 92 18.80 1.91 -26.75
CA LYS A 92 19.03 1.21 -28.01
C LYS A 92 17.80 1.22 -28.93
N ASN A 93 16.62 0.85 -28.41
CA ASN A 93 15.40 0.77 -29.23
C ASN A 93 14.89 2.14 -29.64
N PHE A 94 15.15 3.16 -28.83
CA PHE A 94 14.84 4.54 -29.17
C PHE A 94 15.97 5.23 -29.94
N GLY A 95 17.09 4.58 -30.25
CA GLY A 95 18.22 5.17 -30.98
C GLY A 95 18.77 6.43 -30.30
N ILE A 96 18.95 6.38 -28.99
CA ILE A 96 19.50 7.46 -28.16
C ILE A 96 20.92 7.07 -27.77
N ASP A 97 21.85 8.02 -27.87
CA ASP A 97 23.24 7.80 -27.48
C ASP A 97 23.37 7.81 -25.95
N ARG A 98 23.96 6.73 -25.40
CA ARG A 98 24.21 6.59 -23.96
C ARG A 98 25.27 7.57 -23.45
N SER A 99 26.11 8.13 -24.34
CA SER A 99 27.13 9.12 -23.97
C SER A 99 26.55 10.48 -23.57
N GLN A 100 25.29 10.75 -23.92
CA GLN A 100 24.61 12.00 -23.59
C GLN A 100 24.32 12.12 -22.09
N GLU A 101 24.28 13.36 -21.59
CA GLU A 101 23.91 13.66 -20.21
C GLU A 101 22.54 13.04 -19.84
N PRO A 102 22.35 12.56 -18.60
CA PRO A 102 21.10 11.90 -18.17
C PRO A 102 19.82 12.70 -18.48
N ASP A 103 19.83 14.01 -18.22
CA ASP A 103 18.67 14.88 -18.46
C ASP A 103 18.36 15.05 -19.96
N ALA A 104 19.40 15.08 -20.80
CA ALA A 104 19.24 15.12 -22.24
C ALA A 104 18.62 13.81 -22.76
N ARG A 105 19.11 12.65 -22.28
CA ARG A 105 18.55 11.34 -22.62
C ARG A 105 17.08 11.24 -22.21
N ARG A 106 16.73 11.70 -21.00
CA ARG A 106 15.35 11.73 -20.50
C ARG A 106 14.45 12.59 -21.39
N SER A 107 14.89 13.79 -21.76
CA SER A 107 14.13 14.72 -22.60
C SER A 107 13.85 14.15 -23.99
N ILE A 108 14.87 13.55 -24.62
CA ILE A 108 14.73 12.89 -25.93
C ILE A 108 13.78 11.69 -25.83
N LEU A 109 13.84 10.93 -24.74
CA LEU A 109 12.97 9.77 -24.54
C LEU A 109 11.50 10.20 -24.43
N ILE A 110 11.20 11.27 -23.68
CA ILE A 110 9.84 11.85 -23.57
C ILE A 110 9.32 12.30 -24.95
N GLU A 111 10.15 12.98 -25.73
CA GLU A 111 9.80 13.44 -27.08
C GLU A 111 9.49 12.26 -28.01
N LYS A 112 10.33 11.22 -27.99
CA LYS A 112 10.14 10.04 -28.84
C LYS A 112 8.93 9.21 -28.44
N ILE A 113 8.63 9.06 -27.15
CA ILE A 113 7.39 8.40 -26.69
C ILE A 113 6.17 9.15 -27.20
N SER A 114 6.19 10.49 -27.15
CA SER A 114 5.06 11.33 -27.55
C SER A 114 4.83 11.35 -29.07
N SER A 115 5.90 11.18 -29.86
CA SER A 115 5.86 11.32 -31.32
C SER A 115 5.62 10.00 -32.08
N ASN A 116 5.93 8.84 -31.49
CA ASN A 116 5.94 7.52 -32.17
C ASN A 116 4.95 6.51 -31.58
N SER A 117 3.68 6.87 -31.42
CA SER A 117 2.68 6.00 -30.77
C SER A 117 2.32 4.71 -31.52
N GLY A 118 2.77 4.51 -32.77
CA GLY A 118 2.32 3.40 -33.63
C GLY A 118 3.27 2.19 -33.77
N ASP A 119 4.59 2.39 -33.66
CA ASP A 119 5.60 1.39 -34.08
C ASP A 119 6.51 0.89 -32.93
N ILE A 120 6.30 1.36 -31.70
CA ILE A 120 7.13 0.98 -30.55
C ILE A 120 6.54 -0.28 -29.91
N ASP A 121 7.36 -1.32 -29.73
CA ASP A 121 6.94 -2.52 -29.03
C ASP A 121 6.63 -2.25 -27.55
N ALA A 122 5.75 -3.07 -26.97
CA ALA A 122 5.27 -2.87 -25.59
C ALA A 122 6.41 -2.87 -24.55
N ALA A 123 7.46 -3.68 -24.72
CA ALA A 123 8.56 -3.75 -23.78
C ALA A 123 9.43 -2.49 -23.84
N SER A 124 9.70 -1.97 -25.04
CA SER A 124 10.38 -0.69 -25.24
C SER A 124 9.62 0.46 -24.60
N LEU A 125 8.30 0.51 -24.78
CA LEU A 125 7.46 1.54 -24.16
C LEU A 125 7.46 1.44 -22.63
N LEU A 126 7.36 0.23 -22.08
CA LEU A 126 7.45 -0.02 -20.63
C LEU A 126 8.80 0.40 -20.05
N ALA A 127 9.90 0.00 -20.69
CA ALA A 127 11.25 0.37 -20.29
C ALA A 127 11.41 1.90 -20.29
N ALA A 128 10.89 2.56 -21.32
CA ALA A 128 10.99 4.01 -21.44
C ALA A 128 10.17 4.74 -20.36
N LYS A 129 8.92 4.32 -20.13
CA LYS A 129 8.07 4.86 -19.04
C LYS A 129 8.71 4.70 -17.66
N PHE A 130 9.34 3.55 -17.40
CA PHE A 130 10.09 3.31 -16.17
C PHE A 130 11.24 4.32 -15.97
N LEU A 131 12.02 4.61 -17.01
CA LEU A 131 13.18 5.51 -16.91
C LEU A 131 12.82 6.98 -16.72
N ILE A 132 11.60 7.38 -17.11
CA ILE A 132 11.11 8.75 -16.92
C ILE A 132 10.21 8.90 -15.69
N ASP A 133 10.18 7.87 -14.83
CA ASP A 133 9.41 7.81 -13.59
C ASP A 133 7.89 7.96 -13.81
N GLN A 134 7.38 7.41 -14.91
CA GLN A 134 5.94 7.39 -15.25
C GLN A 134 5.30 6.00 -15.06
N LEU A 135 5.94 5.13 -14.27
CA LEU A 135 5.47 3.78 -14.00
C LEU A 135 5.29 3.59 -12.50
N ASP A 136 4.09 3.86 -12.00
CA ASP A 136 3.75 3.69 -10.57
C ASP A 136 3.65 2.20 -10.18
N SER A 137 3.22 1.36 -11.11
CA SER A 137 3.10 -0.09 -10.95
C SER A 137 3.40 -0.81 -12.26
N ILE A 138 3.74 -2.10 -12.17
CA ILE A 138 3.96 -2.95 -13.34
C ILE A 138 3.25 -4.29 -13.12
N SER A 139 2.38 -4.67 -14.05
CA SER A 139 1.69 -5.96 -13.94
C SER A 139 2.67 -7.12 -14.08
N ILE A 140 2.31 -8.30 -13.55
CA ILE A 140 3.15 -9.50 -13.68
C ILE A 140 3.43 -9.85 -15.16
N ALA A 141 2.46 -9.60 -16.04
CA ALA A 141 2.60 -9.84 -17.48
C ALA A 141 3.59 -8.86 -18.12
N GLU A 142 3.44 -7.56 -17.86
CA GLU A 142 4.35 -6.51 -18.36
C GLU A 142 5.78 -6.72 -17.85
N TYR A 143 5.93 -7.07 -16.57
CA TYR A 143 7.22 -7.40 -15.98
C TYR A 143 7.88 -8.58 -16.71
N LYS A 144 7.14 -9.67 -16.98
CA LYS A 144 7.69 -10.82 -17.73
C LYS A 144 8.11 -10.43 -19.15
N VAL A 145 7.30 -9.64 -19.84
CA VAL A 145 7.59 -9.15 -21.19
C VAL A 145 8.86 -8.29 -21.19
N LEU A 146 9.00 -7.38 -20.21
CA LEU A 146 10.19 -6.55 -20.07
C LEU A 146 11.44 -7.39 -19.77
N MET A 147 11.36 -8.32 -18.81
CA MET A 147 12.48 -9.19 -18.45
C MET A 147 12.95 -10.06 -19.62
N ASP A 148 12.02 -10.61 -20.40
CA ASP A 148 12.33 -11.38 -21.60
C ASP A 148 13.03 -10.51 -22.67
N ALA A 149 12.51 -9.32 -22.91
CA ALA A 149 13.07 -8.37 -23.88
C ALA A 149 14.52 -7.94 -23.54
N ILE A 150 14.82 -7.74 -22.27
CA ILE A 150 16.18 -7.43 -21.79
C ILE A 150 17.04 -8.68 -21.56
N LYS A 151 16.51 -9.88 -21.84
CA LYS A 151 17.18 -11.18 -21.68
C LYS A 151 17.65 -11.47 -20.25
N ILE A 152 16.91 -10.99 -19.26
CA ILE A 152 17.17 -11.25 -17.85
C ILE A 152 16.14 -12.23 -17.31
N LYS A 153 16.58 -13.16 -16.46
CA LYS A 153 15.67 -14.10 -15.80
C LYS A 153 14.76 -13.37 -14.83
N VAL A 154 13.47 -13.69 -14.90
CA VAL A 154 12.49 -13.29 -13.88
C VAL A 154 12.89 -13.84 -12.51
N LYS A 155 12.57 -13.10 -11.44
CA LYS A 155 12.72 -13.60 -10.07
C LYS A 155 11.92 -14.89 -9.91
N LYS A 156 12.56 -15.85 -9.24
CA LYS A 156 11.91 -17.12 -8.89
C LYS A 156 10.94 -16.93 -7.73
N ILE A 157 9.97 -17.83 -7.62
CA ILE A 157 8.96 -17.81 -6.56
C ILE A 157 9.63 -17.86 -5.19
N GLU A 158 10.65 -18.70 -4.99
CA GLU A 158 11.32 -18.84 -3.69
C GLU A 158 12.00 -17.52 -3.26
N ALA A 159 12.55 -16.77 -4.21
CA ALA A 159 13.17 -15.48 -3.94
C ALA A 159 12.13 -14.41 -3.59
N LEU A 160 10.97 -14.40 -4.27
CA LEU A 160 9.86 -13.49 -3.96
C LEU A 160 9.24 -13.81 -2.61
N THR A 161 8.99 -15.09 -2.31
CA THR A 161 8.48 -15.55 -1.02
C THR A 161 9.42 -15.13 0.10
N LYS A 162 10.73 -15.37 -0.06
CA LYS A 162 11.73 -14.94 0.92
C LYS A 162 11.72 -13.43 1.10
N GLN A 163 11.65 -12.67 0.01
CA GLN A 163 11.60 -11.21 0.08
C GLN A 163 10.37 -10.72 0.84
N ILE A 164 9.21 -11.35 0.69
CA ILE A 164 7.98 -11.02 1.44
C ILE A 164 8.13 -11.36 2.93
N VAL A 165 8.64 -12.56 3.25
CA VAL A 165 8.75 -13.03 4.64
C VAL A 165 9.80 -12.25 5.43
N ASP A 166 10.92 -11.89 4.80
CA ASP A 166 12.03 -11.19 5.44
C ASP A 166 11.76 -9.68 5.61
N ARG A 167 10.64 -9.16 5.07
CA ARG A 167 10.26 -7.75 5.16
C ARG A 167 9.80 -7.39 6.57
N GLY A 168 10.51 -6.45 7.19
CA GLY A 168 10.16 -5.90 8.52
C GLY A 168 8.92 -5.00 8.55
N ASP A 169 8.25 -4.78 7.42
CA ASP A 169 7.08 -3.92 7.28
C ASP A 169 5.83 -4.65 6.74
N LEU A 170 5.90 -5.97 6.62
CA LEU A 170 4.77 -6.80 6.20
C LEU A 170 4.39 -7.75 7.33
N LEU A 171 3.08 -7.87 7.58
CA LEU A 171 2.53 -8.89 8.45
C LEU A 171 1.62 -9.82 7.63
N ILE A 172 1.98 -11.10 7.56
CA ILE A 172 1.10 -12.13 7.02
C ILE A 172 0.01 -12.40 8.07
N LEU A 173 -1.23 -12.16 7.66
CA LEU A 173 -2.41 -12.33 8.47
C LEU A 173 -2.93 -13.78 8.39
N PRO A 174 -3.74 -14.22 9.36
CA PRO A 174 -4.49 -15.45 9.22
C PRO A 174 -5.40 -15.39 7.98
N THR A 175 -5.53 -16.51 7.27
CA THR A 175 -6.38 -16.58 6.07
C THR A 175 -7.82 -16.18 6.39
N ALA A 176 -8.36 -15.26 5.61
CA ALA A 176 -9.76 -14.81 5.67
C ALA A 176 -10.59 -15.33 4.48
N ARG A 177 -10.09 -16.34 3.75
CA ARG A 177 -10.73 -16.89 2.54
C ARG A 177 -12.14 -17.41 2.76
N ASP A 178 -12.42 -17.94 3.93
CA ASP A 178 -13.75 -18.43 4.31
C ASP A 178 -14.79 -17.29 4.37
N PHE A 179 -14.35 -16.03 4.38
CA PHE A 179 -15.18 -14.82 4.27
C PHE A 179 -15.17 -14.19 2.87
N GLY A 180 -14.59 -14.88 1.88
CA GLY A 180 -14.42 -14.35 0.52
C GLY A 180 -13.29 -13.32 0.39
N ILE A 181 -12.42 -13.22 1.40
CA ILE A 181 -11.30 -12.28 1.40
C ILE A 181 -10.03 -13.05 1.00
N ALA A 182 -9.49 -12.72 -0.16
CA ALA A 182 -8.27 -13.35 -0.68
C ALA A 182 -6.98 -12.69 -0.14
N ASP A 183 -7.09 -11.45 0.35
CA ASP A 183 -5.97 -10.64 0.79
C ASP A 183 -5.59 -10.98 2.23
N ASP A 184 -4.30 -11.16 2.47
CA ASP A 184 -3.77 -11.70 3.73
C ASP A 184 -2.44 -11.04 4.15
N ILE A 185 -2.10 -9.88 3.58
CA ILE A 185 -0.87 -9.15 3.92
C ILE A 185 -1.22 -7.75 4.42
N ALA A 186 -0.98 -7.48 5.69
CA ALA A 186 -1.00 -6.10 6.21
C ALA A 186 0.33 -5.40 5.92
N TRP A 187 0.28 -4.23 5.27
CA TRP A 187 1.49 -3.51 4.87
C TRP A 187 1.66 -2.19 5.64
N VAL A 188 2.48 -2.21 6.70
CA VAL A 188 2.48 -1.15 7.72
C VAL A 188 3.16 0.16 7.31
N ARG A 189 3.92 0.19 6.21
CA ARG A 189 4.47 1.45 5.67
C ARG A 189 3.41 2.32 5.01
N HIS A 190 2.27 1.75 4.67
CA HIS A 190 1.15 2.48 4.13
C HIS A 190 0.13 2.68 5.25
N ILE A 191 -0.24 3.93 5.45
CA ILE A 191 -1.30 4.32 6.37
C ILE A 191 -2.19 5.32 5.65
N TRP A 192 -3.49 5.22 5.85
CA TRP A 192 -4.41 6.28 5.46
C TRP A 192 -5.43 6.51 6.56
N GLN A 193 -6.13 7.63 6.43
CA GLN A 193 -7.18 8.00 7.36
C GLN A 193 -8.50 8.18 6.64
N VAL A 194 -9.58 7.75 7.29
CA VAL A 194 -10.94 7.98 6.84
C VAL A 194 -11.76 8.61 7.96
N PRO A 195 -12.80 9.41 7.63
CA PRO A 195 -13.76 9.84 8.64
C PRO A 195 -14.43 8.64 9.31
N ILE A 196 -14.58 8.65 10.63
CA ILE A 196 -15.31 7.57 11.33
C ILE A 196 -16.75 7.43 10.80
N SER A 197 -17.34 8.53 10.32
CA SER A 197 -18.67 8.56 9.72
C SER A 197 -18.76 7.92 8.33
N SER A 198 -17.64 7.51 7.73
CA SER A 198 -17.63 6.79 6.45
C SER A 198 -17.61 5.26 6.62
N ILE A 199 -17.67 4.77 7.86
CA ILE A 199 -17.63 3.34 8.17
C ILE A 199 -18.99 2.92 8.74
N ALA A 200 -19.63 1.95 8.10
CA ALA A 200 -20.83 1.28 8.57
C ALA A 200 -20.49 0.41 9.79
N ILE A 201 -21.07 0.78 10.92
CA ILE A 201 -21.01 0.00 12.16
C ILE A 201 -22.27 -0.86 12.29
N LYS A 202 -23.37 -0.45 11.66
CA LYS A 202 -24.65 -1.16 11.65
C LYS A 202 -24.97 -1.68 10.25
N THR A 203 -25.66 -2.83 10.20
CA THR A 203 -26.12 -3.43 8.92
C THR A 203 -26.98 -2.48 8.08
N SER A 204 -27.73 -1.56 8.72
CA SER A 204 -28.53 -0.55 8.02
C SER A 204 -27.70 0.50 7.26
N GLU A 205 -26.43 0.67 7.63
CA GLU A 205 -25.53 1.69 7.09
C GLU A 205 -24.70 1.18 5.89
N VAL A 206 -24.58 -0.14 5.74
CA VAL A 206 -23.71 -0.81 4.74
C VAL A 206 -24.01 -0.37 3.29
N LYS A 207 -25.26 -0.05 2.97
CA LYS A 207 -25.64 0.44 1.63
C LYS A 207 -25.36 1.92 1.38
N ILE A 208 -25.07 2.67 2.44
CA ILE A 208 -24.98 4.14 2.41
C ILE A 208 -23.53 4.58 2.57
N LEU A 209 -22.78 3.91 3.45
CA LEU A 209 -21.41 4.27 3.77
C LEU A 209 -20.42 3.44 2.94
N PRO A 210 -19.28 4.03 2.54
CA PRO A 210 -18.33 3.38 1.66
C PRO A 210 -17.56 2.24 2.33
N GLY A 211 -17.34 2.32 3.65
CA GLY A 211 -16.63 1.30 4.42
C GLY A 211 -17.58 0.39 5.20
N GLU A 212 -17.32 -0.91 5.22
CA GLU A 212 -18.05 -1.91 6.01
C GLU A 212 -17.10 -2.64 6.97
N ARG A 213 -17.46 -2.70 8.26
CA ARG A 213 -16.77 -3.57 9.22
C ARG A 213 -17.19 -5.01 8.99
N ILE A 214 -16.23 -5.89 8.70
CA ILE A 214 -16.51 -7.30 8.36
C ILE A 214 -15.98 -8.30 9.40
N ALA A 215 -14.89 -7.96 10.08
CA ALA A 215 -14.26 -8.82 11.09
C ALA A 215 -13.40 -7.99 12.05
N ARG A 216 -12.83 -8.66 13.04
CA ARG A 216 -11.80 -8.12 13.92
C ARG A 216 -10.66 -9.11 14.05
N LEU A 217 -9.44 -8.61 13.95
CA LEU A 217 -8.23 -9.39 14.14
C LEU A 217 -8.09 -9.80 15.61
N ASP A 218 -7.81 -11.07 15.87
CA ASP A 218 -7.64 -11.58 17.23
C ASP A 218 -6.40 -10.97 17.92
N SER A 219 -6.42 -10.96 19.25
CA SER A 219 -5.50 -10.24 20.11
C SER A 219 -4.01 -10.50 19.79
N PRO A 220 -3.54 -11.76 19.60
CA PRO A 220 -2.12 -12.00 19.30
C PRO A 220 -1.66 -11.31 18.00
N TYR A 221 -2.48 -11.36 16.96
CA TYR A 221 -2.17 -10.76 15.66
C TYR A 221 -2.31 -9.24 15.69
N ARG A 222 -3.32 -8.71 16.38
CA ARG A 222 -3.49 -7.26 16.62
C ARG A 222 -2.29 -6.66 17.35
N TYR A 223 -1.80 -7.33 18.39
CA TYR A 223 -0.62 -6.88 19.13
C TYR A 223 0.62 -6.94 18.25
N ARG A 224 0.79 -8.01 17.46
CA ARG A 224 1.90 -8.12 16.52
C ARG A 224 1.88 -7.01 15.46
N LEU A 225 0.71 -6.70 14.89
CA LEU A 225 0.54 -5.60 13.93
C LEU A 225 0.95 -4.26 14.53
N THR A 226 0.47 -3.98 15.75
CA THR A 226 0.77 -2.72 16.46
C THR A 226 2.26 -2.60 16.78
N GLN A 227 2.89 -3.69 17.23
CA GLN A 227 4.34 -3.73 17.47
C GLN A 227 5.15 -3.49 16.19
N LEU A 228 4.76 -4.14 15.09
CA LEU A 228 5.42 -3.98 13.79
C LEU A 228 5.30 -2.54 13.29
N MET A 229 4.10 -1.95 13.40
CA MET A 229 3.87 -0.55 13.06
C MET A 229 4.76 0.39 13.90
N ALA A 230 4.78 0.22 15.22
CA ALA A 230 5.62 1.03 16.11
C ALA A 230 7.10 0.92 15.74
N GLN A 231 7.58 -0.29 15.47
CA GLN A 231 8.98 -0.53 15.07
C GLN A 231 9.34 0.21 13.77
N VAL A 232 8.50 0.12 12.74
CA VAL A 232 8.76 0.77 11.45
C VAL A 232 8.92 2.30 11.56
N PHE A 233 8.22 2.94 12.49
CA PHE A 233 8.26 4.40 12.67
C PHE A 233 9.17 4.87 13.81
N SER A 234 9.57 4.00 14.74
CA SER A 234 10.49 4.36 15.83
C SER A 234 11.94 4.50 15.37
N ASP A 235 12.32 3.84 14.28
CA ASP A 235 13.71 3.72 13.83
C ASP A 235 14.32 5.04 13.29
N ILE A 236 13.54 6.11 13.16
CA ILE A 236 13.96 7.38 12.54
C ILE A 236 14.68 8.31 13.53
N GLY A 237 14.48 8.14 14.84
CA GLY A 237 14.98 9.05 15.88
C GLY A 237 14.34 10.44 15.78
N LEU A 238 14.14 11.12 16.92
CA LEU A 238 13.61 12.48 16.93
C LEU A 238 14.68 13.46 17.42
N PRO A 239 15.04 14.49 16.62
CA PRO A 239 15.84 15.59 17.11
C PRO A 239 15.05 16.39 18.14
N ASP A 240 15.73 16.93 19.14
CA ASP A 240 15.12 17.81 20.13
C ASP A 240 14.92 19.21 19.51
N ILE A 241 13.67 19.57 19.22
CA ILE A 241 13.32 20.85 18.57
C ILE A 241 12.57 21.73 19.58
N PRO A 242 13.03 22.97 19.81
CA PRO A 242 12.31 23.92 20.68
C PRO A 242 10.87 24.14 20.21
N HIS A 243 9.93 24.12 21.15
CA HIS A 243 8.51 24.31 20.88
C HIS A 243 8.17 25.80 20.64
N SER A 244 8.09 26.24 19.37
CA SER A 244 7.58 27.58 18.99
C SER A 244 6.10 27.57 18.56
N VAL A 245 5.37 26.50 18.88
CA VAL A 245 3.99 26.29 18.41
C VAL A 245 3.04 27.36 18.93
N GLU A 246 3.25 27.84 20.16
CA GLU A 246 2.41 28.87 20.78
C GLU A 246 2.46 30.19 20.03
N GLU A 247 3.67 30.67 19.68
CA GLU A 247 3.87 31.90 18.89
C GLU A 247 3.15 31.85 17.54
N ARG A 248 3.27 30.73 16.82
CA ARG A 248 2.59 30.54 15.52
C ARG A 248 1.08 30.41 15.66
N ILE A 249 0.59 29.79 16.74
CA ILE A 249 -0.85 29.75 17.01
C ILE A 249 -1.34 31.17 17.29
N THR A 250 -0.62 31.96 18.08
CA THR A 250 -0.94 33.36 18.35
C THR A 250 -0.91 34.22 17.08
N GLU A 251 0.00 33.98 16.13
CA GLU A 251 -0.02 34.67 14.83
C GLU A 251 -1.27 34.35 14.01
N VAL A 252 -1.75 33.11 14.05
CA VAL A 252 -2.91 32.64 13.26
C VAL A 252 -4.24 32.99 13.93
N TYR A 253 -4.30 32.98 15.26
CA TYR A 253 -5.52 33.22 16.05
C TYR A 253 -5.61 34.63 16.66
N GLY A 254 -4.50 35.34 16.79
CA GLY A 254 -4.37 36.58 17.59
C GLY A 254 -4.65 37.87 16.84
N TYR A 255 -5.47 37.85 15.78
CA TYR A 255 -6.09 39.05 15.23
C TYR A 255 -7.56 39.07 15.61
N ASP A 256 -7.84 39.71 16.75
CA ASP A 256 -9.10 40.41 17.04
C ASP A 256 -8.76 41.90 17.28
#